data_AF-E9UPY8-F1
#
_entry.id   AF-E9UPY8-F1
#
_cell.length_a   1.000
_cell.length_b   1.000
_cell.length_c   1.000
_cell.angle_alpha   90.00
_cell.angle_beta   90.00
_cell.angle_gamma   90.00
#
_symmetry.space_group_name_H-M   'P 1'
#
loop_
_entity.id
_entity.type
_entity.pdbx_description
1 polymer ?
#
loop_
_entity_poly.entity_id
_entity_poly.type
_entity_poly.pdbx_seq_one_letter_code
_entity_poly.pdbx_strand_id
1 'polypeptide(L)'
;MSEILIKVRGSHSVEVAPERGVVSAEIRFEGASPEPVMERLQRGLHGVRTELERLEQEGAVERFLVQRVRTSAERPWNQDGKRLPLVHRASVGLAVEFVDFTALATWVGRTAGDEGLQVHEVSWRLTKDSRLKVERDVRQEAVRQAKVRAQDYADALDLGPVAVRSINDVGVSREVAYESAAMAMPAAAKFADAGSAAPDLAFDPDDITVYAEVEAAFTVATP
;
A
#
# COMPACT_ATOMS: atom_id res chain seq x y z
N MET A 1 -51.62 16.37 -2.97
CA MET A 1 -50.75 15.21 -3.25
C MET A 1 -49.73 15.13 -2.13
N SER A 2 -49.83 14.12 -1.27
CA SER A 2 -48.75 13.76 -0.36
C SER A 2 -47.61 13.14 -1.18
N GLU A 3 -46.37 13.48 -0.86
CA GLU A 3 -45.18 12.89 -1.47
C GLU A 3 -44.55 11.96 -0.44
N ILE A 4 -44.34 10.69 -0.79
CA ILE A 4 -43.64 9.74 0.09
C ILE A 4 -42.15 9.85 -0.18
N LEU A 5 -41.36 10.00 0.88
CA LEU A 5 -39.90 10.10 0.82
C LEU A 5 -39.27 8.78 1.27
N ILE A 6 -38.53 8.13 0.38
CA ILE A 6 -37.79 6.90 0.65
C ILE A 6 -36.31 7.25 0.73
N LYS A 7 -35.68 7.08 1.90
CA LYS A 7 -34.25 7.28 2.12
C LYS A 7 -33.55 5.93 2.23
N VAL A 8 -32.52 5.74 1.43
CA VAL A 8 -31.78 4.48 1.37
C VAL A 8 -30.30 4.75 1.24
N ARG A 9 -29.52 3.76 1.65
CA ARG A 9 -28.10 3.66 1.32
C ARG A 9 -27.93 2.69 0.17
N GLY A 10 -27.00 2.95 -0.72
CA GLY A 10 -26.49 1.98 -1.69
C GLY A 10 -24.99 1.85 -1.54
N SER A 11 -24.49 0.63 -1.66
CA SER A 11 -23.06 0.34 -1.58
C SER A 11 -22.67 -0.77 -2.54
N HIS A 12 -21.42 -0.74 -2.97
CA HIS A 12 -20.85 -1.77 -3.82
C HIS A 12 -19.35 -1.91 -3.55
N SER A 13 -18.85 -3.15 -3.58
CA SER A 13 -17.44 -3.47 -3.45
C SER A 13 -17.01 -4.41 -4.56
N VAL A 14 -15.76 -4.28 -4.99
CA VAL A 14 -15.09 -5.21 -5.89
C VAL A 14 -13.68 -5.49 -5.38
N GLU A 15 -13.23 -6.72 -5.57
CA GLU A 15 -11.86 -7.16 -5.33
C GLU A 15 -11.10 -7.13 -6.67
N VAL A 16 -9.91 -6.54 -6.66
CA VAL A 16 -9.10 -6.37 -7.87
C VAL A 16 -7.65 -6.71 -7.55
N ALA A 17 -7.08 -7.62 -8.36
CA ALA A 17 -5.67 -7.96 -8.26
C ALA A 17 -4.78 -6.71 -8.37
N PRO A 18 -3.74 -6.59 -7.54
CA PRO A 18 -2.84 -5.46 -7.61
C PRO A 18 -2.01 -5.47 -8.88
N GLU A 19 -1.70 -4.28 -9.37
CA GLU A 19 -0.96 -4.09 -10.61
C GLU A 19 0.47 -3.62 -10.35
N ARG A 20 0.76 -3.12 -9.14
CA ARG A 20 2.05 -2.56 -8.71
C ARG A 20 2.36 -2.94 -7.26
N GLY A 21 3.62 -3.27 -7.01
CA GLY A 21 4.19 -3.39 -5.68
C GLY A 21 5.12 -2.21 -5.39
N VAL A 22 4.78 -1.36 -4.43
CA VAL A 22 5.59 -0.21 -4.04
C VAL A 22 6.34 -0.52 -2.76
N VAL A 23 7.66 -0.66 -2.87
CA VAL A 23 8.54 -0.93 -1.74
C VAL A 23 9.07 0.36 -1.17
N SER A 24 8.90 0.54 0.14
CA SER A 24 9.55 1.58 0.93
C SER A 24 10.77 0.98 1.62
N ALA A 25 11.94 1.55 1.38
CA ALA A 25 13.20 1.08 1.95
C ALA A 25 14.07 2.26 2.40
N GLU A 26 15.07 1.97 3.21
CA GLU A 26 16.06 2.93 3.69
C GLU A 26 17.44 2.30 3.64
N ILE A 27 18.41 3.03 3.10
CA ILE A 27 19.82 2.70 3.29
C ILE A 27 20.29 3.47 4.52
N ARG A 28 20.83 2.79 5.52
CA ARG A 28 21.24 3.38 6.79
C ARG A 28 22.57 2.80 7.27
N PHE A 29 23.45 3.68 7.74
CA PHE A 29 24.67 3.31 8.45
C PHE A 29 24.85 4.16 9.70
N GLU A 30 25.59 3.60 10.66
CA GLU A 30 26.00 4.29 11.88
C GLU A 30 27.47 4.00 12.23
N GLY A 31 28.09 4.88 13.00
CA GLY A 31 29.50 4.78 13.36
C GLY A 31 30.00 5.91 14.27
N ALA A 32 31.27 5.81 14.66
CA ALA A 32 31.89 6.74 15.62
C ALA A 32 32.30 8.10 15.02
N SER A 33 32.31 8.24 13.69
CA SER A 33 32.71 9.47 12.99
C SER A 33 31.86 9.68 11.74
N PRO A 34 31.57 10.94 11.34
CA PRO A 34 30.66 11.22 10.24
C PRO A 34 31.22 10.84 8.86
N GLU A 35 32.52 11.00 8.62
CA GLU A 35 33.13 10.77 7.30
C GLU A 35 33.02 9.30 6.84
N PRO A 36 33.44 8.28 7.64
CA PRO A 36 33.29 6.88 7.24
C PRO A 36 31.82 6.45 7.08
N VAL A 37 30.91 7.03 7.88
CA VAL A 37 29.47 6.76 7.79
C VAL A 37 28.91 7.28 6.47
N MET A 38 29.29 8.50 6.08
CA MET A 38 28.86 9.08 4.80
C MET A 38 29.42 8.31 3.60
N GLU A 39 30.69 7.90 3.65
CA GLU A 39 31.29 7.09 2.60
C GLU A 39 30.59 5.73 2.41
N ARG A 40 30.24 5.06 3.52
CA ARG A 40 29.45 3.81 3.47
C ARG A 40 28.07 4.05 2.85
N LEU A 41 27.40 5.13 3.27
CA LEU A 41 26.09 5.51 2.72
C LEU A 41 26.16 5.76 1.21
N GLN A 42 27.17 6.50 0.74
CA GLN A 42 27.35 6.78 -0.69
C GLN A 42 27.62 5.51 -1.51
N ARG A 43 28.48 4.61 -1.00
CA ARG A 43 28.74 3.32 -1.65
C ARG A 43 27.49 2.43 -1.71
N GLY A 44 26.76 2.32 -0.60
CA GLY A 44 25.51 1.57 -0.55
C GLY A 44 24.46 2.14 -1.51
N LEU A 45 24.28 3.46 -1.49
CA LEU A 45 23.35 4.13 -2.41
C LEU A 45 23.73 3.93 -3.88
N HIS A 46 25.02 4.00 -4.22
CA HIS A 46 25.47 3.74 -5.59
C HIS A 46 25.15 2.31 -6.02
N GLY A 47 25.44 1.30 -5.18
CA GLY A 47 25.15 -0.09 -5.48
C GLY A 47 23.66 -0.36 -5.70
N VAL A 48 22.81 0.06 -4.76
CA VAL A 48 21.35 -0.10 -4.86
C VAL A 48 20.80 0.64 -6.07
N ARG A 49 21.28 1.85 -6.35
CA ARG A 49 20.85 2.62 -7.51
C ARG A 49 21.19 1.90 -8.82
N THR A 50 22.41 1.42 -8.98
CA THR A 50 22.83 0.68 -10.19
C THR A 50 22.00 -0.58 -10.39
N GLU A 51 21.65 -1.28 -9.31
CA GLU A 51 20.76 -2.43 -9.36
C GLU A 51 19.34 -2.06 -9.81
N LEU A 52 18.77 -0.99 -9.23
CA LEU A 52 17.44 -0.51 -9.58
C LEU A 52 17.37 0.00 -11.02
N GLU A 53 18.41 0.68 -11.50
CA GLU A 53 18.52 1.11 -12.90
C GLU A 53 18.56 -0.08 -13.87
N ARG A 54 19.23 -1.18 -13.48
CA ARG A 54 19.19 -2.44 -14.26
C ARG A 54 17.78 -3.04 -14.27
N LEU A 55 17.12 -3.12 -13.12
CA LEU A 55 15.75 -3.64 -13.02
C LEU A 55 14.74 -2.78 -13.80
N GLU A 56 14.96 -1.47 -13.85
CA GLU A 56 14.16 -0.54 -14.67
C GLU A 56 14.36 -0.81 -16.17
N GLN A 57 15.61 -1.02 -16.61
CA GLN A 57 15.92 -1.39 -18.01
C GLN A 57 15.35 -2.76 -18.42
N GLU A 58 15.27 -3.69 -17.48
CA GLU A 58 14.65 -5.01 -17.67
C GLU A 58 13.12 -4.97 -17.65
N GLY A 59 12.53 -3.81 -17.31
CA GLY A 59 11.09 -3.63 -17.22
C GLY A 59 10.46 -4.24 -15.97
N ALA A 60 11.26 -4.60 -14.96
CA ALA A 60 10.77 -5.10 -13.67
C ALA A 60 10.35 -3.97 -12.72
N VAL A 61 11.00 -2.82 -12.84
CA VAL A 61 10.72 -1.58 -12.10
C VAL A 61 10.18 -0.53 -13.08
N GLU A 62 9.05 0.08 -12.76
CA GLU A 62 8.51 1.20 -13.56
C GLU A 62 9.25 2.50 -13.26
N ARG A 63 9.57 2.72 -11.98
CA ARG A 63 10.31 3.88 -11.50
C ARG A 63 10.80 3.66 -10.07
N PHE A 64 11.84 4.40 -9.69
CA PHE A 64 12.25 4.53 -8.30
C PHE A 64 12.57 5.98 -7.94
N LEU A 65 12.43 6.30 -6.65
CA LEU A 65 12.70 7.62 -6.10
C LEU A 65 13.70 7.50 -4.95
N VAL A 66 14.77 8.29 -5.02
CA VAL A 66 15.73 8.47 -3.93
C VAL A 66 15.38 9.75 -3.18
N GLN A 67 15.20 9.66 -1.87
CA GLN A 67 14.92 10.80 -1.01
C GLN A 67 16.20 11.57 -0.65
N ARG A 68 16.05 12.66 0.12
CA ARG A 68 17.19 13.41 0.63
C ARG A 68 17.90 12.63 1.72
N VAL A 69 19.23 12.72 1.72
CA VAL A 69 20.07 12.20 2.81
C VAL A 69 19.71 12.89 4.13
N ARG A 70 19.59 12.10 5.19
CA ARG A 70 19.38 12.55 6.56
C ARG A 70 20.57 12.13 7.42
N THR A 71 21.10 13.05 8.20
CA THR A 71 22.18 12.80 9.15
C THR A 71 21.76 13.18 10.55
N SER A 72 22.13 12.39 11.54
CA SER A 72 21.96 12.71 12.96
C SER A 72 23.18 12.27 13.76
N ALA A 73 23.34 12.84 14.96
CA ALA A 73 24.34 12.39 15.91
C ALA A 73 23.70 12.36 17.31
N GLU A 74 23.81 11.23 17.99
CA GLU A 74 23.19 11.02 19.31
C GLU A 74 24.16 10.33 20.27
N ARG A 75 24.03 10.61 21.57
CA ARG A 75 24.74 9.88 22.62
C ARG A 75 23.75 8.90 23.26
N PRO A 76 23.77 7.61 22.89
CA PRO A 76 22.85 6.64 23.46
C PRO A 76 23.15 6.45 24.95
N TRP A 77 22.15 5.97 25.69
CA TRP A 77 22.30 5.61 27.09
C TRP A 77 22.45 4.09 27.19
N ASN A 78 23.31 3.61 28.07
CA ASN A 78 23.37 2.20 28.41
C ASN A 78 22.28 1.84 29.46
N GLN A 79 22.14 0.55 29.76
CA GLN A 79 21.16 0.05 30.75
C GLN A 79 21.39 0.58 32.17
N ASP A 80 22.62 1.04 32.48
CA ASP A 80 22.99 1.62 33.78
C ASP A 80 22.79 3.14 33.84
N GLY A 81 22.17 3.76 32.82
CA GLY A 81 21.97 5.22 32.76
C GLY A 81 23.25 6.02 32.50
N LYS A 82 24.31 5.40 31.96
CA LYS A 82 25.53 6.08 31.50
C LYS A 82 25.40 6.48 30.04
N ARG A 83 25.84 7.71 29.70
CA ARG A 83 25.94 8.17 28.32
C ARG A 83 27.12 7.48 27.61
N LEU A 84 26.84 6.85 26.48
CA LEU A 84 27.81 6.24 25.59
C LEU A 84 28.48 7.29 24.68
N PRO A 85 29.56 6.92 23.96
CA PRO A 85 30.17 7.76 22.94
C PRO A 85 29.16 8.26 21.89
N LEU A 86 29.48 9.37 21.24
CA LEU A 86 28.65 9.94 20.18
C LEU A 86 28.59 8.97 18.99
N VAL A 87 27.37 8.65 18.54
CA VAL A 87 27.10 7.83 17.37
C VAL A 87 26.57 8.72 16.27
N HIS A 88 27.23 8.70 15.12
CA HIS A 88 26.81 9.38 13.90
C HIS A 88 25.99 8.41 13.05
N ARG A 89 24.83 8.85 12.59
CA ARG A 89 23.93 8.08 11.72
C ARG A 89 23.72 8.84 10.42
N ALA A 90 23.73 8.14 9.31
CA ALA A 90 23.32 8.68 8.02
C ALA A 90 22.36 7.69 7.34
N SER A 91 21.34 8.23 6.69
CA SER A 91 20.29 7.44 6.05
C SER A 91 19.77 8.12 4.79
N VAL A 92 19.25 7.32 3.86
CA VAL A 92 18.54 7.79 2.66
C VAL A 92 17.37 6.86 2.37
N GLY A 93 16.17 7.44 2.25
CA GLY A 93 14.96 6.70 1.92
C GLY A 93 14.83 6.44 0.41
N LEU A 94 14.18 5.34 0.07
CA LEU A 94 13.92 4.87 -1.28
C LEU A 94 12.45 4.46 -1.40
N ALA A 95 11.85 4.77 -2.54
CA ALA A 95 10.56 4.21 -2.93
C ALA A 95 10.69 3.60 -4.32
N VAL A 96 10.39 2.31 -4.46
CA VAL A 96 10.57 1.56 -5.71
C VAL A 96 9.23 0.98 -6.14
N GLU A 97 8.82 1.23 -7.38
CA GLU A 97 7.57 0.74 -7.93
C GLU A 97 7.84 -0.41 -8.91
N PHE A 98 7.54 -1.63 -8.48
CA PHE A 98 7.69 -2.84 -9.27
C PHE A 98 6.42 -3.15 -10.05
N VAL A 99 6.61 -3.60 -11.29
CA VAL A 99 5.59 -4.25 -12.11
C VAL A 99 5.73 -5.77 -12.13
N ASP A 100 6.94 -6.28 -11.87
CA ASP A 100 7.23 -7.71 -11.75
C ASP A 100 7.36 -8.10 -10.28
N PHE A 101 6.39 -8.87 -9.78
CA PHE A 101 6.35 -9.27 -8.37
C PHE A 101 7.36 -10.36 -8.04
N THR A 102 7.85 -11.11 -9.03
CA THR A 102 8.95 -12.07 -8.86
C THR A 102 10.28 -11.34 -8.71
N ALA A 103 10.47 -10.25 -9.47
CA ALA A 103 11.63 -9.38 -9.30
C ALA A 103 11.59 -8.64 -7.94
N LEU A 104 10.40 -8.21 -7.50
CA LEU A 104 10.20 -7.63 -6.16
C LEU A 104 10.59 -8.64 -5.08
N ALA A 105 10.04 -9.86 -5.13
CA ALA A 105 10.37 -11.00 -4.28
C ALA A 105 11.88 -11.20 -4.13
N THR A 106 12.55 -11.31 -5.28
CA THR A 106 14.01 -11.50 -5.35
C THR A 106 14.76 -10.33 -4.73
N TRP A 107 14.34 -9.09 -5.01
CA TRP A 107 14.98 -7.89 -4.49
C TRP A 107 14.86 -7.79 -2.96
N VAL A 108 13.65 -7.99 -2.42
CA VAL A 108 13.41 -7.97 -0.97
C VAL A 108 14.17 -9.10 -0.27
N GLY A 109 14.17 -10.31 -0.83
CA GLY A 109 14.90 -11.46 -0.28
C GLY A 109 16.40 -11.21 -0.16
N ARG A 110 17.01 -10.47 -1.09
CA ARG A 110 18.42 -10.08 -1.01
C ARG A 110 18.72 -9.08 0.09
N THR A 111 17.79 -8.19 0.43
CA THR A 111 18.01 -7.18 1.47
C THR A 111 18.25 -7.78 2.85
N ALA A 112 17.79 -9.01 3.11
CA ALA A 112 18.03 -9.71 4.36
C ALA A 112 19.53 -9.96 4.65
N GLY A 113 20.38 -9.94 3.62
CA GLY A 113 21.84 -10.09 3.74
C GLY A 113 22.63 -8.78 3.63
N ASP A 114 21.99 -7.65 3.35
CA ASP A 114 22.65 -6.35 3.20
C ASP A 114 22.62 -5.58 4.53
N GLU A 115 23.79 -5.33 5.13
CA GLU A 115 23.92 -4.61 6.39
C GLU A 115 23.37 -3.17 6.31
N GLY A 116 23.35 -2.58 5.11
CA GLY A 116 22.98 -1.19 4.89
C GLY A 116 21.55 -0.96 4.44
N LEU A 117 20.87 -1.93 3.82
CA LEU A 117 19.57 -1.76 3.17
C LEU A 117 18.45 -2.41 4.00
N GLN A 118 17.46 -1.61 4.38
CA GLN A 118 16.31 -2.05 5.17
C GLN A 118 15.02 -1.83 4.39
N VAL A 119 14.25 -2.89 4.16
CA VAL A 119 12.89 -2.78 3.63
C VAL A 119 11.92 -2.55 4.79
N HIS A 120 11.09 -1.51 4.70
CA HIS A 120 10.10 -1.18 5.71
C HIS A 120 8.74 -1.78 5.40
N GLU A 121 8.29 -1.62 4.16
CA GLU A 121 6.94 -1.97 3.74
C GLU A 121 6.90 -2.27 2.25
N VAL A 122 6.07 -3.23 1.85
CA VAL A 122 5.62 -3.41 0.47
C VAL A 122 4.15 -3.06 0.46
N SER A 123 3.73 -2.09 -0.37
CA SER A 123 2.33 -1.67 -0.50
C SER A 123 1.79 -1.97 -1.91
N TRP A 124 0.60 -2.53 -1.98
CA TRP A 124 -0.04 -2.95 -3.23
C TRP A 124 -0.89 -1.85 -3.84
N ARG A 125 -0.81 -1.65 -5.16
CA ARG A 125 -1.53 -0.57 -5.84
C ARG A 125 -2.05 -0.98 -7.21
N LEU A 126 -3.18 -0.37 -7.59
CA LEU A 126 -3.61 -0.29 -8.98
C LEU A 126 -2.87 0.86 -9.68
N THR A 127 -2.69 0.74 -10.99
CA THR A 127 -2.31 1.87 -11.84
C THR A 127 -3.35 2.97 -11.75
N LYS A 128 -2.94 4.20 -12.09
CA LYS A 128 -3.83 5.36 -12.04
C LYS A 128 -5.11 5.14 -12.87
N ASP A 129 -4.98 4.54 -14.06
CA ASP A 129 -6.10 4.38 -14.99
C ASP A 129 -7.07 3.30 -14.52
N SER A 130 -6.57 2.11 -14.13
CA SER A 130 -7.39 1.05 -13.56
C SER A 130 -8.11 1.51 -12.31
N ARG A 131 -7.42 2.24 -11.44
CA ARG A 131 -8.01 2.83 -10.24
C ARG A 131 -9.16 3.77 -10.55
N LEU A 132 -8.96 4.74 -11.46
CA LEU A 132 -10.01 5.69 -11.83
C LEU A 132 -11.23 4.98 -12.45
N LYS A 133 -10.99 3.90 -13.20
CA LYS A 133 -12.04 3.07 -13.78
C LYS A 133 -12.82 2.31 -12.70
N VAL A 134 -12.13 1.54 -11.86
CA VAL A 134 -12.76 0.74 -10.80
C VAL A 134 -13.56 1.64 -9.85
N GLU A 135 -13.00 2.79 -9.44
CA GLU A 135 -13.70 3.76 -8.59
C GLU A 135 -14.96 4.33 -9.24
N ARG A 136 -14.93 4.56 -10.56
CA ARG A 136 -16.12 4.99 -11.30
C ARG A 136 -17.16 3.88 -11.29
N ASP A 137 -16.75 2.65 -11.54
CA ASP A 137 -17.66 1.50 -11.65
C ASP A 137 -18.34 1.22 -10.32
N VAL A 138 -17.61 1.20 -9.20
CA VAL A 138 -18.21 0.99 -7.86
C VAL A 138 -19.17 2.10 -7.46
N ARG A 139 -18.88 3.37 -7.79
CA ARG A 139 -19.81 4.48 -7.52
C ARG A 139 -21.09 4.35 -8.33
N GLN A 140 -20.98 3.99 -9.61
CA GLN A 140 -22.16 3.78 -10.45
C GLN A 140 -23.02 2.65 -9.90
N GLU A 141 -22.40 1.57 -9.44
CA GLU A 141 -23.14 0.44 -8.92
C GLU A 141 -23.76 0.70 -7.55
N ALA A 142 -23.07 1.43 -6.66
CA ALA A 142 -23.66 1.91 -5.40
C ALA A 142 -24.93 2.74 -5.65
N VAL A 143 -24.93 3.63 -6.66
CA VAL A 143 -26.12 4.41 -7.06
C VAL A 143 -27.22 3.51 -7.63
N ARG A 144 -26.88 2.52 -8.47
CA ARG A 144 -27.87 1.55 -8.98
C ARG A 144 -28.50 0.75 -7.84
N GLN A 145 -27.70 0.29 -6.89
CA GLN A 145 -28.18 -0.45 -5.72
C GLN A 145 -29.12 0.40 -4.87
N ALA A 146 -28.80 1.69 -4.65
CA ALA A 146 -29.69 2.62 -3.95
C ALA A 146 -31.03 2.75 -4.68
N LYS A 147 -31.02 2.88 -6.01
CA LYS A 147 -32.25 2.98 -6.81
C LYS A 147 -33.09 1.69 -6.72
N VAL A 148 -32.47 0.52 -6.88
CA VAL A 148 -33.15 -0.78 -6.77
C VAL A 148 -33.80 -0.90 -5.40
N ARG A 149 -33.04 -0.65 -4.33
CA ARG A 149 -33.56 -0.72 -2.95
C ARG A 149 -34.73 0.24 -2.71
N ALA A 150 -34.67 1.47 -3.24
CA ALA A 150 -35.78 2.41 -3.12
C ALA A 150 -37.02 1.94 -3.89
N GLN A 151 -36.83 1.36 -5.09
CA GLN A 151 -37.92 0.81 -5.88
C GLN A 151 -38.55 -0.40 -5.19
N ASP A 152 -37.74 -1.30 -4.60
CA ASP A 152 -38.23 -2.46 -3.83
C ASP A 152 -39.18 -2.02 -2.69
N TYR A 153 -38.84 -0.92 -2.00
CA TYR A 153 -39.71 -0.35 -0.96
C TYR A 153 -40.98 0.29 -1.51
N ALA A 154 -40.92 0.94 -2.68
CA ALA A 154 -42.10 1.52 -3.31
C ALA A 154 -43.04 0.44 -3.86
N ASP A 155 -42.49 -0.62 -4.44
CA ASP A 155 -43.23 -1.75 -4.99
C ASP A 155 -43.92 -2.55 -3.88
N ALA A 156 -43.25 -2.76 -2.74
CA ALA A 156 -43.84 -3.43 -1.58
C ALA A 156 -45.05 -2.69 -0.97
N LEU A 157 -45.23 -1.41 -1.33
CA LEU A 157 -46.31 -0.54 -0.88
C LEU A 157 -47.25 -0.16 -2.04
N ASP A 158 -47.10 -0.76 -3.23
CA ASP A 158 -47.86 -0.47 -4.45
C ASP A 158 -47.89 1.03 -4.82
N LEU A 159 -46.79 1.75 -4.56
CA LEU A 159 -46.72 3.21 -4.73
C LEU A 159 -46.36 3.64 -6.16
N GLY A 160 -45.78 2.75 -6.97
CA GLY A 160 -45.32 3.04 -8.34
C GLY A 160 -43.84 3.45 -8.44
N PRO A 161 -43.41 4.03 -9.57
CA PRO A 161 -42.00 4.28 -9.85
C PRO A 161 -41.42 5.41 -8.99
N VAL A 162 -40.21 5.17 -8.46
CA VAL A 162 -39.49 6.18 -7.68
C VAL A 162 -38.81 7.23 -8.58
N ALA A 163 -38.84 8.49 -8.15
CA ALA A 163 -38.09 9.60 -8.74
C ALA A 163 -36.93 10.00 -7.83
N VAL A 164 -35.76 10.30 -8.39
CA VAL A 164 -34.61 10.74 -7.59
C VAL A 164 -34.84 12.15 -7.05
N ARG A 165 -34.59 12.36 -5.75
CA ARG A 165 -34.67 13.68 -5.10
C ARG A 165 -33.30 14.21 -4.71
N SER A 166 -32.46 13.38 -4.12
CA SER A 166 -31.10 13.78 -3.74
C SER A 166 -30.17 12.58 -3.68
N ILE A 167 -28.89 12.82 -3.97
CA ILE A 167 -27.81 11.87 -3.79
C ILE A 167 -26.73 12.57 -2.95
N ASN A 168 -26.24 11.86 -1.94
CA ASN A 168 -25.11 12.23 -1.11
C ASN A 168 -24.03 11.16 -1.29
N ASP A 169 -22.88 11.57 -1.83
CA ASP A 169 -21.73 10.70 -1.99
C ASP A 169 -21.00 10.62 -0.63
N VAL A 170 -20.99 9.43 -0.02
CA VAL A 170 -20.30 9.21 1.27
C VAL A 170 -18.79 9.06 1.04
N GLY A 171 -18.38 8.76 -0.20
CA GLY A 171 -17.02 8.62 -0.64
C GLY A 171 -16.67 7.19 -1.07
N VAL A 172 -15.43 7.05 -1.51
CA VAL A 172 -14.82 5.78 -1.89
C VAL A 172 -13.72 5.47 -0.89
N SER A 173 -13.75 4.28 -0.29
CA SER A 173 -12.64 3.75 0.50
C SER A 173 -11.90 2.68 -0.29
N ARG A 174 -10.63 2.51 0.04
CA ARG A 174 -9.79 1.42 -0.46
C ARG A 174 -9.19 0.75 0.75
N GLU A 175 -9.49 -0.51 0.92
CA GLU A 175 -8.87 -1.34 1.92
C GLU A 175 -8.06 -2.38 1.16
N VAL A 176 -6.75 -2.37 1.38
CA VAL A 176 -5.97 -3.57 1.11
C VAL A 176 -6.30 -4.49 2.27
N ALA A 177 -6.82 -5.68 1.99
CA ALA A 177 -7.06 -6.68 3.01
C ALA A 177 -5.71 -7.17 3.55
N TYR A 178 -4.99 -6.36 4.31
CA TYR A 178 -3.92 -6.87 5.16
C TYR A 178 -4.61 -7.62 6.30
N GLU A 179 -4.86 -8.92 6.13
CA GLU A 179 -4.54 -9.78 7.26
C GLU A 179 -3.05 -9.54 7.50
N SER A 180 -2.73 -8.93 8.65
CA SER A 180 -1.36 -8.74 9.05
C SER A 180 -0.69 -10.11 9.18
N ALA A 181 -0.16 -10.65 8.08
CA ALA A 181 1.15 -11.26 8.12
C ALA A 181 2.10 -10.12 8.47
N ALA A 182 2.07 -9.73 9.75
CA ALA A 182 3.29 -9.34 10.41
C ALA A 182 4.32 -10.34 9.89
N MET A 183 5.43 -9.85 9.34
CA MET A 183 6.59 -10.70 9.12
C MET A 183 6.93 -11.31 10.48
N ALA A 184 6.26 -12.40 10.82
CA ALA A 184 6.73 -13.41 11.71
C ALA A 184 7.86 -14.02 10.92
N MET A 185 9.00 -13.33 10.95
CA MET A 185 10.30 -13.97 10.77
C MET A 185 10.20 -15.20 11.67
N PRO A 186 10.12 -16.43 11.13
CA PRO A 186 10.25 -17.58 11.98
C PRO A 186 11.60 -17.39 12.65
N ALA A 187 11.60 -17.35 13.98
CA ALA A 187 12.80 -17.48 14.76
C ALA A 187 13.33 -18.91 14.51
N ALA A 188 13.97 -19.11 13.37
CA ALA A 188 14.61 -20.32 12.93
C ALA A 188 15.78 -19.87 12.03
N ALA A 189 17.02 -20.28 12.22
CA ALA A 189 17.51 -21.38 13.00
C ALA A 189 18.95 -21.05 13.39
N LYS A 190 19.28 -21.26 14.66
CA LYS A 190 20.66 -21.63 14.98
C LYS A 190 20.88 -22.97 14.26
N PHE A 191 21.91 -23.03 13.42
CA PHE A 191 22.41 -24.17 12.64
C PHE A 191 21.73 -24.47 11.28
N ALA A 192 22.38 -24.03 10.19
CA ALA A 192 22.50 -24.69 8.87
C ALA A 192 23.50 -23.84 8.05
N ASP A 193 24.78 -24.22 7.99
CA ASP A 193 25.42 -25.04 6.95
C ASP A 193 25.33 -24.49 5.51
N ALA A 194 26.44 -24.63 4.80
CA ALA A 194 26.77 -23.92 3.57
C ALA A 194 25.79 -24.15 2.40
N GLY A 195 25.43 -23.06 1.71
CA GLY A 195 24.97 -23.10 0.31
C GLY A 195 23.47 -23.08 0.04
N SER A 196 22.66 -22.33 0.80
CA SER A 196 21.24 -22.14 0.46
C SER A 196 21.01 -20.84 -0.31
N ALA A 197 20.33 -20.95 -1.45
CA ALA A 197 19.76 -19.84 -2.19
C ALA A 197 18.89 -18.98 -1.26
N ALA A 198 18.80 -17.67 -1.54
CA ALA A 198 17.91 -16.78 -0.83
C ALA A 198 16.52 -17.43 -0.69
N PRO A 199 15.88 -17.41 0.50
CA PRO A 199 14.56 -17.96 0.68
C PRO A 199 13.65 -17.36 -0.41
N ASP A 200 12.99 -18.23 -1.17
CA ASP A 200 12.11 -17.85 -2.26
C ASP A 200 10.86 -17.20 -1.66
N LEU A 201 10.98 -15.91 -1.39
CA LEU A 201 9.93 -15.05 -0.86
C LEU A 201 8.91 -14.83 -1.98
N ALA A 202 8.04 -15.80 -2.23
CA ALA A 202 6.92 -15.60 -3.13
C ALA A 202 5.94 -14.60 -2.47
N PHE A 203 5.78 -13.42 -3.07
CA PHE A 203 4.69 -12.52 -2.71
C PHE A 203 3.43 -12.99 -3.43
N ASP A 204 2.45 -13.46 -2.67
CA ASP A 204 1.06 -13.63 -3.13
C ASP A 204 0.26 -12.46 -2.58
N PRO A 205 0.10 -11.37 -3.35
CA PRO A 205 -0.50 -10.16 -2.83
C PRO A 205 -2.01 -10.30 -2.74
N ASP A 206 -2.60 -9.96 -1.59
CA ASP A 206 -4.05 -9.91 -1.44
C ASP A 206 -4.69 -8.92 -2.43
N ASP A 207 -5.91 -9.24 -2.84
CA ASP A 207 -6.71 -8.36 -3.69
C ASP A 207 -6.98 -7.02 -3.00
N ILE A 208 -7.04 -5.96 -3.81
CA ILE A 208 -7.41 -4.63 -3.36
C ILE A 208 -8.92 -4.49 -3.38
N THR A 209 -9.53 -4.32 -2.21
CA THR A 209 -10.96 -4.04 -2.10
C THR A 209 -11.21 -2.55 -2.35
N VAL A 210 -12.02 -2.27 -3.37
CA VAL A 210 -12.50 -0.92 -3.66
C VAL A 210 -13.99 -0.86 -3.32
N TYR A 211 -14.36 0.05 -2.42
CA TYR A 211 -15.71 0.19 -1.90
C TYR A 211 -16.25 1.60 -2.14
N ALA A 212 -17.53 1.70 -2.52
CA ALA A 212 -18.24 2.96 -2.60
C ALA A 212 -19.58 2.87 -1.87
N GLU A 213 -19.97 3.99 -1.26
CA GLU A 213 -21.26 4.14 -0.59
C GLU A 213 -21.92 5.47 -0.98
N VAL A 214 -23.22 5.43 -1.19
CA VAL A 214 -24.05 6.60 -1.40
C VAL A 214 -25.29 6.55 -0.52
N GLU A 215 -25.74 7.71 -0.09
CA GLU A 215 -27.06 7.89 0.50
C GLU A 215 -27.94 8.61 -0.51
N ALA A 216 -29.11 8.05 -0.79
CA ALA A 216 -30.04 8.62 -1.76
C ALA A 216 -31.43 8.75 -1.16
N ALA A 217 -32.11 9.81 -1.58
CA ALA A 217 -33.51 10.01 -1.29
C ALA A 217 -34.30 10.00 -2.60
N PHE A 218 -35.39 9.26 -2.59
CA PHE A 218 -36.32 9.14 -3.69
C PHE A 218 -37.72 9.52 -3.26
N THR A 219 -38.52 9.97 -4.21
CA THR A 219 -39.92 10.31 -3.96
C THR A 219 -40.86 9.53 -4.85
N VAL A 220 -42.07 9.31 -4.34
CA VAL A 220 -43.18 8.72 -5.09
C VAL A 220 -44.39 9.63 -4.95
N ALA A 221 -45.01 9.97 -6.08
CA ALA A 221 -46.25 10.73 -6.09
C ALA A 221 -47.39 9.78 -5.74
N THR A 222 -48.04 10.01 -4.59
CA THR A 222 -49.28 9.30 -4.28
C THR A 222 -50.40 9.87 -5.16
N PRO A 223 -51.21 9.02 -5.82
CA PRO A 223 -52.39 9.45 -6.59
C PRO A 223 -53.33 10.37 -5.79
#